data_AF-A0A357A9E8-F1
#
_entry.id   AF-A0A357A9E8-F1
#
_cell.length_a   1.000
_cell.length_b   1.000
_cell.length_c   1.000
_cell.angle_alpha   90.00
_cell.angle_beta   90.00
_cell.angle_gamma   90.00
#
_symmetry.space_group_name_H-M   'P 1'
#
loop_
_entity.id
_entity.type
_entity.pdbx_description
1 polymer ?
#
loop_
_entity_poly.entity_id
_entity_poly.type
_entity_poly.pdbx_seq_one_letter_code
_entity_poly.pdbx_strand_id
1 'polypeptide(L)' 'MPDEGEPHLCTWMAFSASPDIWGREDFRYVQDDLARIANAIAQYEPVKMLVREEDYKIALAKCGSDVELIVTELD' A
#
# COMPACT_ATOMS: atom_id res chain seq x y z
N MET A 1 1.66 -6.53 23.78
CA MET A 1 2.03 -5.82 22.55
C MET A 1 3.44 -5.31 22.76
N PRO A 2 4.43 -5.77 21.97
CA PRO A 2 5.80 -5.24 22.02
C PRO A 2 5.83 -3.75 21.67
N ASP A 3 6.96 -3.11 21.95
CA ASP A 3 7.22 -1.74 21.51
C ASP A 3 7.37 -1.68 19.97
N GLU A 4 7.02 -0.55 19.36
CA GLU A 4 7.12 -0.33 17.91
C GLU A 4 8.58 -0.16 17.44
N GLY A 5 9.53 0.07 18.35
CA GLY A 5 10.95 0.09 18.03
C GLY A 5 11.62 -1.30 18.00
N GLU A 6 10.91 -2.35 18.42
CA GLU A 6 11.42 -3.72 18.38
C GLU A 6 11.42 -4.27 16.93
N PRO A 7 12.24 -5.29 16.61
CA PRO A 7 12.30 -5.84 15.26
C PRO A 7 10.94 -6.29 14.72
N HIS A 8 10.59 -5.79 13.53
CA HIS A 8 9.36 -6.16 12.83
C HIS A 8 9.57 -7.32 11.87
N LEU A 9 8.51 -8.11 11.66
CA LEU A 9 8.46 -9.12 10.60
C LEU A 9 8.11 -8.51 9.24
N CYS A 10 7.19 -7.54 9.23
CA CYS A 10 6.76 -6.79 8.06
C CYS A 10 5.86 -5.63 8.46
N THR A 11 5.77 -4.63 7.60
CA THR A 11 4.72 -3.61 7.65
C THR A 11 3.52 -4.01 6.78
N TRP A 12 2.33 -3.79 7.31
CA TRP A 12 1.07 -3.92 6.58
C TRP A 12 0.54 -2.56 6.14
N MET A 13 0.11 -2.46 4.89
CA MET A 13 -0.51 -1.27 4.30
C MET A 13 -1.74 -1.64 3.49
N ALA A 14 -2.59 -0.66 3.18
CA ALA A 14 -3.73 -0.84 2.29
C ALA A 14 -3.70 0.19 1.15
N PHE A 15 -3.87 -0.29 -0.08
CA PHE A 15 -4.04 0.53 -1.28
C PHE A 15 -5.53 0.83 -1.46
N SER A 16 -6.09 1.60 -0.53
CA SER A 16 -7.54 1.81 -0.43
C SER A 16 -8.03 3.13 -1.00
N ALA A 17 -7.12 3.99 -1.49
CA ALA A 17 -7.44 5.31 -2.01
C ALA A 17 -8.47 5.24 -3.16
N SER A 18 -9.68 5.73 -2.86
CA SER A 18 -10.83 5.74 -3.76
C SER A 18 -11.33 7.16 -4.02
N PRO A 19 -12.01 7.39 -5.15
CA PRO A 19 -12.63 8.68 -5.44
C PRO A 19 -13.78 9.03 -4.48
N ASP A 20 -14.36 8.06 -3.78
CA ASP A 20 -15.44 8.31 -2.82
C ASP A 20 -14.94 8.93 -1.52
N ILE A 21 -13.69 8.61 -1.13
CA ILE A 21 -13.03 9.17 0.07
C ILE A 21 -12.29 10.46 -0.28
N TRP A 22 -11.52 10.44 -1.37
CA TRP A 22 -10.55 11.50 -1.71
C TRP A 22 -10.99 12.40 -2.86
N GLY A 23 -12.16 12.16 -3.45
CA GLY A 23 -12.61 12.86 -4.65
C GLY A 23 -11.93 12.36 -5.92
N ARG A 24 -12.57 12.63 -7.07
CA ARG A 24 -12.10 12.15 -8.39
C ARG A 24 -10.80 12.80 -8.85
N GLU A 25 -10.48 13.98 -8.32
CA GLU A 25 -9.30 14.75 -8.72
C GLU A 25 -8.06 14.28 -7.96
N ASP A 26 -8.19 13.98 -6.66
CA ASP A 26 -7.03 13.79 -5.78
C ASP A 26 -6.67 12.34 -5.48
N PHE A 27 -7.60 11.38 -5.61
CA PHE A 27 -7.34 9.99 -5.20
C PHE A 27 -6.12 9.35 -5.88
N ARG A 28 -5.80 9.76 -7.12
CA ARG A 28 -4.63 9.26 -7.85
C ARG A 28 -3.31 9.72 -7.24
N TYR A 29 -3.25 10.95 -6.70
CA TYR A 29 -2.06 11.43 -5.99
C TYR A 29 -1.88 10.66 -4.68
N VAL A 30 -2.98 10.35 -3.99
CA VAL A 30 -2.92 9.51 -2.78
C VAL A 30 -2.44 8.10 -3.09
N GLN A 31 -2.86 7.50 -4.21
CA GLN A 31 -2.32 6.23 -4.69
C GLN A 31 -0.80 6.30 -4.95
N ASP A 32 -0.31 7.38 -5.55
CA ASP A 32 1.13 7.60 -5.76
C ASP A 32 1.89 7.75 -4.43
N ASP A 33 1.32 8.48 -3.47
CA ASP A 33 1.93 8.64 -2.15
C ASP A 33 1.96 7.34 -1.35
N LEU A 34 0.89 6.53 -1.40
CA LEU A 34 0.86 5.21 -0.77
C LEU A 34 1.96 4.30 -1.33
N ALA A 35 2.13 4.29 -2.65
CA ALA A 35 3.20 3.52 -3.28
C ALA A 35 4.58 4.04 -2.90
N ARG A 36 4.77 5.38 -2.83
CA ARG A 36 6.03 5.99 -2.40
C ARG A 36 6.39 5.63 -0.96
N ILE A 37 5.41 5.63 -0.05
CA ILE A 37 5.61 5.22 1.35
C ILE A 37 5.98 3.72 1.40
N ALA A 38 5.24 2.87 0.70
CA ALA A 38 5.51 1.44 0.66
C ALA A 38 6.93 1.13 0.18
N ASN A 39 7.35 1.78 -0.92
CA ASN A 39 8.69 1.61 -1.47
C ASN A 39 9.79 2.15 -0.55
N ALA A 40 9.51 3.20 0.24
CA ALA A 40 10.47 3.70 1.23
C ALA A 40 10.65 2.70 2.38
N ILE A 41 9.56 2.08 2.86
CA ILE A 41 9.61 1.08 3.93
C ILE A 41 10.26 -0.23 3.44
N ALA A 42 9.98 -0.63 2.20
CA ALA A 42 10.51 -1.84 1.58
C ALA A 42 12.05 -1.90 1.53
N GLN A 43 12.74 -0.77 1.69
CA GLN A 43 14.20 -0.72 1.81
C GLN A 43 14.72 -1.28 3.14
N TYR A 44 13.87 -1.36 4.17
CA TYR A 44 14.25 -1.71 5.54
C TYR A 44 13.57 -3.01 6.00
N GLU A 45 12.33 -3.24 5.60
CA GLU A 45 11.57 -4.42 6.00
C GLU A 45 10.52 -4.83 4.94
N PRO A 46 10.05 -6.08 4.93
CA PRO A 46 9.04 -6.52 3.97
C PRO A 46 7.74 -5.72 4.12
N VAL A 47 7.11 -5.37 2.98
CA VAL A 47 5.81 -4.70 2.96
C VAL A 47 4.77 -5.60 2.33
N LYS A 48 3.66 -5.79 3.04
CA LYS A 48 2.45 -6.45 2.55
C LYS A 48 1.36 -5.42 2.33
N MET A 49 0.94 -5.25 1.08
CA MET A 49 -0.08 -4.29 0.69
C MET A 49 -1.37 -5.02 0.35
N LEU A 50 -2.43 -4.72 1.10
CA LEU A 50 -3.79 -5.15 0.78
C LEU A 50 -4.31 -4.31 -0.39
N VAL A 51 -4.86 -4.96 -1.41
CA VAL A 51 -5.38 -4.28 -2.62
C VAL A 51 -6.72 -4.86 -3.05
N ARG A 52 -7.61 -4.02 -3.58
CA ARG A 52 -8.82 -4.50 -4.28
C ARG A 52 -8.42 -5.13 -5.61
N GLU A 53 -9.22 -6.08 -6.10
CA GLU A 53 -8.93 -6.76 -7.37
C GLU A 53 -8.85 -5.76 -8.55
N GLU A 54 -9.75 -4.77 -8.58
CA GLU A 54 -9.77 -3.69 -9.58
C GLU A 54 -8.53 -2.80 -9.57
N ASP A 55 -7.92 -2.60 -8.41
CA ASP A 55 -6.75 -1.75 -8.22
C ASP A 55 -5.42 -2.50 -8.36
N TYR A 56 -5.43 -3.84 -8.40
CA TYR A 56 -4.23 -4.67 -8.39
C TYR A 56 -3.20 -4.26 -9.46
N LYS A 57 -3.66 -4.03 -10.70
CA LYS A 57 -2.77 -3.64 -11.81
C LYS A 57 -2.14 -2.26 -11.58
N ILE A 58 -2.89 -1.34 -10.98
CA ILE A 58 -2.42 0.01 -10.69
C ILE A 58 -1.42 -0.04 -9.54
N ALA A 59 -1.75 -0.76 -8.46
CA ALA A 59 -0.85 -0.97 -7.34
C ALA A 59 0.46 -1.64 -7.78
N LEU A 60 0.40 -2.67 -8.64
CA LEU A 60 1.59 -3.33 -9.17
C LEU A 60 2.46 -2.39 -10.00
N ALA A 61 1.84 -1.53 -10.82
CA ALA A 61 2.56 -0.56 -11.63
C ALA A 61 3.25 0.53 -10.79
N LYS A 62 2.67 0.90 -9.64
CA LYS A 62 3.20 1.98 -8.76
C LYS A 62 4.20 1.45 -7.72
N CYS A 63 3.91 0.31 -7.09
CA CYS A 63 4.75 -0.28 -6.05
C CYS A 63 5.90 -1.14 -6.62
N GLY A 64 5.76 -1.72 -7.81
CA GLY A 64 6.75 -2.63 -8.36
C GLY A 64 6.82 -3.97 -7.60
N SER A 65 7.96 -4.66 -7.71
CA SER A 65 8.15 -6.01 -7.16
C SER A 65 8.62 -6.06 -5.70
N ASP A 66 8.96 -4.90 -5.11
CA ASP A 66 9.51 -4.82 -3.75
C ASP A 66 8.40 -4.92 -2.67
N VAL A 67 7.14 -4.84 -3.09
CA VAL A 67 5.96 -4.89 -2.21
C VAL A 67 5.11 -6.11 -2.57
N GLU A 68 4.78 -6.94 -1.58
CA GLU A 68 3.88 -8.08 -1.76
C GLU A 68 2.43 -7.60 -1.81
N LEU A 69 1.79 -7.73 -2.97
CA LEU A 69 0.38 -7.37 -3.15
C LEU A 69 -0.53 -8.55 -2.81
N ILE A 70 -1.47 -8.35 -1.89
CA ILE A 70 -2.43 -9.34 -1.44
C ILE A 70 -3.84 -8.84 -1.80
N VAL A 71 -4.51 -9.56 -2.70
CA VAL A 71 -5.88 -9.22 -3.11
C VAL A 71 -6.85 -9.55 -1.99
N THR A 72 -7.68 -8.58 -1.61
CA THR A 72 -8.73 -8.73 -0.60
C THR A 72 -9.85 -7.71 -0.81
N GLU A 73 -10.99 -7.93 -0.16
CA GLU A 73 -12.05 -6.92 -0.10
C GLU A 73 -11.63 -5.80 0.86
N LEU A 74 -11.79 -4.55 0.44
CA LEU A 74 -11.51 -3.36 1.23
C LEU A 74 -12.73 -2.44 1.19
N ASP A 75 -13.20 -2.03 2.37
CA ASP A 75 -14.34 -1.11 2.54
C ASP A 75 -14.09 0.30 1.96
#